data_AF-A0AAE9MHB6-F1
#
_entry.id   AF-A0AAE9MHB6-F1
#
_cell.length_a   1.000
_cell.length_b   1.000
_cell.length_c   1.000
_cell.angle_alpha   90.00
_cell.angle_beta   90.00
_cell.angle_gamma   90.00
#
_symmetry.space_group_name_H-M   'P 1'
#
loop_
_entity.id
_entity.type
_entity.pdbx_description
1 polymer ?
#
loop_
_entity_poly.entity_id
_entity_poly.type
_entity_poly.pdbx_seq_one_letter_code
_entity_poly.pdbx_strand_id
1 'polypeptide(L)'
;MSKWMPTLRRLGLWLLRKSVLALLTSLLFMLSFTLFQYASWWPALADDTSLEWGGFYQGRTFAELALPMLEFSVLLACVFCPLFLLIPRPLLPPLFAGLWLWQTYDLAFMTATASTWQPHEIIWTFVLPHTHWLLLTLLPPLLLIRHLGRRLFADTQATQSEAVTLADRL
;
A
#
# COMPACT_ATOMS: atom_id res chain seq x y z
N MET A 1 1.93 21.79 -38.63
CA MET A 1 2.71 21.31 -37.46
C MET A 1 1.91 21.27 -36.13
N SER A 2 0.57 21.40 -36.10
CA SER A 2 -0.20 21.47 -34.84
C SER A 2 -0.72 20.14 -34.27
N LYS A 3 -0.54 19.01 -34.96
CA LYS A 3 -1.07 17.69 -34.51
C LYS A 3 -0.30 17.09 -33.32
N TRP A 4 0.96 17.47 -33.10
CA TRP A 4 1.82 16.88 -32.06
C TRP A 4 1.59 17.47 -30.65
N MET A 5 1.23 18.75 -30.57
CA MET A 5 0.96 19.46 -29.32
C MET A 5 -0.19 18.85 -28.47
N PRO A 6 -1.35 18.48 -29.04
CA PRO A 6 -2.43 17.86 -28.28
C PRO A 6 -2.13 16.43 -27.83
N THR A 7 -1.31 15.68 -28.58
CA THR A 7 -0.83 14.34 -28.18
C THR A 7 0.17 14.43 -27.03
N LEU A 8 1.13 15.36 -27.07
CA LEU A 8 2.09 15.57 -25.98
C LEU A 8 1.40 16.01 -24.69
N ARG A 9 0.43 16.94 -24.78
CA ARG A 9 -0.36 17.37 -23.62
C ARG A 9 -1.16 16.22 -23.01
N ARG A 10 -1.76 15.35 -23.83
CA ARG A 10 -2.47 14.14 -23.37
C ARG A 10 -1.54 13.14 -22.70
N LEU A 11 -0.37 12.90 -23.27
CA LEU A 11 0.63 12.02 -22.68
C LEU A 11 1.11 12.53 -21.32
N GLY A 12 1.37 13.84 -21.21
CA GLY A 12 1.77 14.49 -19.96
C GLY A 12 0.69 14.39 -18.88
N LEU A 13 -0.57 14.65 -19.21
CA LEU A 13 -1.70 14.48 -18.29
C LEU A 13 -1.88 13.03 -17.84
N TRP A 14 -1.72 12.07 -18.76
CA TRP A 14 -1.79 10.65 -18.44
C TRP A 14 -0.68 10.24 -17.47
N LEU A 15 0.56 10.66 -17.73
CA LEU A 15 1.70 10.37 -16.86
C LEU A 15 1.51 11.02 -15.48
N LEU A 16 1.05 12.27 -15.43
CA LEU A 16 0.75 12.95 -14.16
C LEU A 16 -0.30 12.18 -13.34
N ARG A 17 -1.41 11.77 -13.97
CA ARG A 17 -2.46 10.97 -13.30
C ARG A 17 -1.93 9.63 -12.80
N LYS A 18 -1.05 8.98 -13.57
CA LYS A 18 -0.39 7.73 -13.18
C LYS A 18 0.54 7.93 -11.98
N SER A 19 1.35 8.99 -11.99
CA SER A 19 2.23 9.34 -10.86
C SER A 19 1.45 9.70 -9.60
N VAL A 20 0.36 10.48 -9.73
CA VAL A 20 -0.53 10.79 -8.60
C VAL A 20 -1.14 9.52 -8.02
N LEU A 21 -1.63 8.60 -8.85
CA LEU A 21 -2.17 7.33 -8.37
C LEU A 21 -1.10 6.49 -7.64
N ALA A 22 0.11 6.43 -8.18
CA ALA A 22 1.22 5.70 -7.56
C ALA A 22 1.62 6.29 -6.20
N LEU A 23 1.74 7.63 -6.11
CA LEU A 23 2.03 8.33 -4.85
C LEU A 23 0.93 8.12 -3.81
N LEU A 24 -0.34 8.22 -4.21
CA LEU A 24 -1.46 7.94 -3.30
C LEU A 24 -1.46 6.49 -2.83
N THR A 25 -1.14 5.55 -3.72
CA THR A 25 -1.03 4.13 -3.38
C THR A 25 0.09 3.88 -2.39
N SER A 26 1.25 4.51 -2.59
CA SER A 26 2.39 4.46 -1.67
C SER A 26 2.04 5.04 -0.29
N LEU A 27 1.36 6.19 -0.24
CA LEU A 27 0.93 6.80 1.01
C LEU A 27 -0.12 5.96 1.74
N LEU A 28 -1.06 5.35 0.99
CA LEU A 28 -2.01 4.39 1.54
C LEU A 28 -1.31 3.14 2.08
N PHE A 29 -0.25 2.67 1.43
CA PHE A 29 0.56 1.55 1.92
C PHE A 29 1.19 1.89 3.26
N MET A 30 1.91 3.01 3.32
CA MET A 30 2.53 3.53 4.55
C MET A 30 1.51 3.59 5.70
N LEU A 31 0.38 4.26 5.47
CA LEU A 31 -0.60 4.52 6.52
C LEU A 31 -1.32 3.25 6.97
N SER A 32 -1.76 2.41 6.03
CA SER A 32 -2.44 1.15 6.37
C SER A 32 -1.52 0.18 7.11
N PHE A 33 -0.28 0.04 6.65
CA PHE A 33 0.69 -0.88 7.23
C PHE A 33 1.16 -0.42 8.61
N THR A 34 1.37 0.89 8.80
CA THR A 34 1.69 1.45 10.14
C THR A 34 0.55 1.23 11.12
N LEU A 35 -0.69 1.52 10.72
CA LEU A 35 -1.86 1.32 11.57
C LEU A 35 -2.03 -0.15 11.99
N PHE A 36 -1.80 -1.08 11.06
CA PHE A 36 -1.83 -2.50 11.36
C PHE A 36 -0.79 -2.89 12.38
N GLN A 37 0.46 -2.44 12.20
CA GLN A 37 1.52 -2.72 13.16
C GLN A 37 1.15 -2.20 14.55
N TYR A 38 0.71 -0.94 14.65
CA TYR A 38 0.28 -0.36 15.93
C TYR A 38 -0.82 -1.19 16.59
N ALA A 39 -1.84 -1.58 15.83
CA ALA A 39 -2.96 -2.34 16.37
C ALA A 39 -2.56 -3.79 16.76
N SER A 40 -1.70 -4.42 15.98
CA SER A 40 -1.28 -5.82 16.19
C SER A 40 -0.34 -5.98 17.39
N TRP A 41 0.51 -4.99 17.66
CA TRP A 41 1.50 -5.07 18.75
C TRP A 41 1.06 -4.34 20.03
N TRP A 42 -0.06 -3.62 19.99
CA TRP A 42 -0.64 -2.95 21.15
C TRP A 42 -0.84 -3.89 22.35
N PRO A 43 -1.43 -5.10 22.20
CA PRO A 43 -1.63 -5.99 23.35
C PRO A 43 -0.31 -6.42 24.00
N ALA A 44 0.71 -6.76 23.21
CA ALA A 44 2.01 -7.20 23.72
C ALA A 44 2.74 -6.08 24.51
N LEU A 45 2.58 -4.83 24.08
CA LEU A 45 3.16 -3.65 24.73
C LEU A 45 2.37 -3.19 25.95
N ALA A 46 1.08 -3.51 26.04
CA ALA A 46 0.24 -3.21 27.20
C ALA A 46 0.53 -4.13 28.40
N ASP A 47 1.05 -5.33 28.14
CA ASP A 47 1.39 -6.33 29.17
C ASP A 47 2.83 -6.16 29.74
N ASP A 48 3.47 -5.00 29.54
CA ASP A 48 4.84 -4.67 29.99
C ASP A 48 5.92 -5.69 29.56
N THR A 49 5.65 -6.46 28.51
CA THR A 49 6.61 -7.41 27.94
C THR A 49 7.56 -6.69 26.98
N SER A 50 8.86 -6.94 27.09
CA SER A 50 9.83 -6.41 26.13
C SER A 50 9.60 -7.09 24.77
N LEU A 51 9.28 -6.30 23.74
CA LEU A 51 9.04 -6.79 22.38
C LEU A 51 10.30 -6.60 21.54
N GLU A 52 10.78 -7.68 20.92
CA GLU A 52 11.80 -7.63 19.87
C GLU A 52 11.13 -7.52 18.51
N TRP A 53 10.83 -6.29 18.11
CA TRP A 53 10.15 -6.01 16.86
C TRP A 53 11.11 -6.13 15.67
N GLY A 54 10.75 -7.02 14.73
CA GLY A 54 11.50 -7.22 13.48
C GLY A 54 12.91 -7.79 13.66
N GLY A 55 13.25 -8.34 14.83
CA GLY A 55 14.56 -8.93 15.12
C GLY A 55 15.71 -7.94 15.32
N PHE A 56 15.45 -6.63 15.23
CA PHE A 56 16.49 -5.60 15.35
C PHE A 56 16.20 -4.56 16.43
N TYR A 57 14.93 -4.28 16.72
CA TYR A 57 14.54 -3.24 17.67
C TYR A 57 13.88 -3.85 18.89
N GLN A 58 14.50 -3.67 20.05
CA GLN A 58 13.91 -4.02 21.33
C GLN A 58 13.29 -2.77 21.95
N GLY A 59 11.99 -2.83 22.24
CA GLY A 59 11.27 -1.76 22.91
C GLY A 59 10.39 -2.29 24.03
N ARG A 60 10.32 -1.56 25.14
CA ARG A 60 9.41 -1.88 26.26
C ARG A 60 8.12 -1.08 26.19
N THR A 61 8.13 0.05 25.48
CA THR A 61 6.96 0.93 25.39
C THR A 61 6.58 1.19 23.94
N PHE A 62 5.29 1.49 23.71
CA PHE A 62 4.80 1.88 22.39
C PHE A 62 5.55 3.09 21.83
N ALA A 63 5.92 4.06 22.67
CA ALA A 63 6.64 5.26 22.25
C ALA A 63 8.02 4.94 21.64
N GLU A 64 8.69 3.90 22.13
CA GLU A 64 10.00 3.45 21.61
C GLU A 64 9.88 2.79 20.24
N LEU A 65 8.77 2.10 19.97
CA LEU A 65 8.58 1.34 18.73
C LEU A 65 7.75 2.07 17.67
N ALA A 66 6.96 3.07 18.06
CA ALA A 66 6.10 3.81 17.14
C ALA A 66 6.90 4.46 16.01
N LEU A 67 8.00 5.13 16.35
CA LEU A 67 8.86 5.77 15.34
C LEU A 67 9.55 4.75 14.42
N PRO A 68 10.23 3.69 14.92
CA PRO A 68 10.77 2.63 14.07
C PRO A 68 9.74 1.98 13.12
N MET A 69 8.53 1.67 13.61
CA MET A 69 7.45 1.08 12.80
C MET A 69 6.99 2.03 11.67
N LEU A 70 6.89 3.33 11.97
CA LEU A 70 6.58 4.35 10.97
C LEU A 70 7.71 4.50 9.95
N GLU A 71 8.96 4.60 10.40
CA GLU A 71 10.14 4.72 9.52
C GLU A 71 10.24 3.54 8.56
N PHE A 72 10.04 2.32 9.07
CA PHE A 72 9.99 1.11 8.24
C PHE A 72 8.88 1.18 7.18
N SER A 73 7.69 1.65 7.58
CA SER A 73 6.56 1.79 6.66
C SER A 73 6.79 2.86 5.59
N VAL A 74 7.48 3.96 5.95
CA VAL A 74 7.93 5.00 5.01
C VAL A 74 8.92 4.43 4.02
N LEU A 75 9.92 3.67 4.49
CA LEU A 75 10.91 3.03 3.62
C LEU A 75 10.24 2.07 2.63
N LEU A 76 9.35 1.20 3.08
CA LEU A 76 8.59 0.31 2.20
C LEU A 76 7.75 1.09 1.18
N ALA A 77 7.05 2.14 1.61
CA ALA A 77 6.26 2.97 0.72
C ALA A 77 7.11 3.62 -0.38
N CYS A 78 8.30 4.12 -0.03
CA CYS A 78 9.27 4.66 -0.99
C CYS A 78 9.80 3.58 -1.95
N VAL A 79 10.17 2.41 -1.43
CA VAL A 79 10.69 1.28 -2.22
C VAL A 79 9.62 0.72 -3.18
N PHE A 80 8.35 0.67 -2.77
CA PHE A 80 7.25 0.17 -3.59
C PHE A 80 6.63 1.21 -4.52
N CYS A 81 6.89 2.51 -4.30
CA CYS A 81 6.45 3.58 -5.19
C CYS A 81 6.74 3.32 -6.70
N PRO A 82 7.97 2.95 -7.11
CA PRO A 82 8.24 2.64 -8.52
C PRO A 82 7.43 1.45 -9.03
N LEU A 83 7.20 0.42 -8.20
CA LEU A 83 6.36 -0.73 -8.58
C LEU A 83 4.92 -0.30 -8.84
N PHE A 84 4.35 0.56 -7.97
CA PHE A 84 3.00 1.12 -8.17
C PHE A 84 2.92 2.02 -9.42
N LEU A 85 4.01 2.69 -9.78
CA LEU A 85 4.08 3.49 -11.00
C LEU A 85 4.15 2.63 -12.27
N LEU A 86 4.82 1.49 -12.22
CA LEU A 86 5.06 0.65 -13.40
C LEU A 86 3.88 -0.27 -13.70
N ILE A 87 3.26 -0.85 -12.67
CA ILE A 87 2.21 -1.85 -12.81
C ILE A 87 0.97 -1.30 -13.55
N PRO A 88 0.29 -2.11 -14.39
CA PRO A 88 -0.98 -1.69 -14.96
C PRO A 88 -2.05 -1.56 -13.87
N ARG A 89 -2.90 -0.54 -14.00
CA ARG A 89 -3.98 -0.20 -13.05
C ARG A 89 -4.80 -1.40 -12.52
N PRO A 90 -5.28 -2.36 -13.33
CA PRO A 90 -6.07 -3.49 -12.81
C PRO A 90 -5.29 -4.41 -11.87
N LEU A 91 -3.96 -4.46 -12.01
CA LEU A 91 -3.09 -5.28 -11.16
C LEU A 91 -2.58 -4.53 -9.93
N LEU A 92 -2.91 -3.24 -9.80
CA LEU A 92 -2.43 -2.41 -8.71
C LEU A 92 -3.06 -2.81 -7.34
N PRO A 93 -4.38 -3.07 -7.22
CA PRO A 93 -4.94 -3.64 -5.99
C PRO A 93 -4.37 -5.02 -5.57
N PRO A 94 -4.26 -6.04 -6.46
CA PRO A 94 -3.68 -7.31 -6.04
C PRO A 94 -2.19 -7.20 -5.73
N LEU A 95 -1.43 -6.36 -6.45
CA LEU A 95 -0.03 -6.08 -6.09
C LEU A 95 0.08 -5.45 -4.71
N PHE A 96 -0.75 -4.44 -4.42
CA PHE A 96 -0.80 -3.80 -3.10
C PHE A 96 -1.07 -4.82 -1.99
N ALA A 97 -2.12 -5.64 -2.16
CA ALA A 97 -2.47 -6.67 -1.18
C ALA A 97 -1.35 -7.70 -1.01
N GLY A 98 -0.74 -8.15 -2.10
CA GLY A 98 0.35 -9.12 -2.07
C GLY A 98 1.58 -8.58 -1.33
N LEU A 99 2.02 -7.37 -1.65
CA LEU A 99 3.15 -6.73 -0.95
C LEU A 99 2.83 -6.49 0.53
N TRP A 100 1.62 -6.07 0.83
CA TRP A 100 1.19 -5.81 2.21
C TRP A 100 1.21 -7.10 3.04
N LEU A 101 0.60 -8.17 2.54
CA LEU A 101 0.55 -9.48 3.22
C LEU A 101 1.94 -10.11 3.33
N TRP A 102 2.77 -9.97 2.30
CA TRP A 102 4.15 -10.42 2.33
C TRP A 102 4.93 -9.75 3.46
N GLN A 103 4.81 -8.41 3.59
CA GLN A 103 5.50 -7.66 4.64
C GLN A 103 4.98 -7.98 6.04
N THR A 104 3.67 -8.24 6.19
CA THR A 104 3.11 -8.74 7.46
C THR A 104 3.72 -10.08 7.84
N TYR A 105 3.84 -11.01 6.89
CA TYR A 105 4.44 -12.32 7.12
C TYR A 105 5.94 -12.18 7.46
N ASP A 106 6.69 -11.41 6.69
CA ASP A 106 8.13 -11.22 6.88
C ASP A 106 8.44 -10.59 8.25
N LEU A 107 7.65 -9.59 8.65
CA LEU A 107 7.78 -8.97 9.97
C LEU A 107 7.46 -9.96 11.10
N ALA A 108 6.40 -10.76 10.97
CA ALA A 108 6.05 -11.79 11.94
C ALA A 108 7.13 -12.87 12.02
N PHE A 109 7.70 -13.26 10.87
CA PHE A 109 8.81 -14.20 10.79
C PHE A 109 10.04 -13.64 11.52
N MET A 110 10.50 -12.44 11.19
CA MET A 110 11.67 -11.83 11.85
C MET A 110 11.45 -11.64 13.36
N THR A 111 10.25 -11.26 13.78
CA THR A 111 9.90 -11.18 15.21
C THR A 111 9.92 -12.56 15.88
N ALA A 112 9.57 -13.62 15.16
CA ALA A 112 9.59 -15.00 15.65
C ALA A 112 10.98 -15.67 15.55
N THR A 113 11.92 -15.15 14.74
CA THR A 113 13.24 -15.78 14.48
C THR A 113 14.17 -15.93 15.69
N ALA A 114 13.77 -15.46 16.86
CA ALA A 114 14.33 -15.93 18.13
C ALA A 114 13.98 -17.42 18.44
N SER A 115 13.19 -18.11 17.59
CA SER A 115 12.67 -19.43 17.89
C SER A 115 12.40 -20.31 16.65
N THR A 116 12.48 -21.63 16.82
CA THR A 116 12.46 -22.73 15.82
C THR A 116 11.12 -22.95 15.08
N TRP A 117 10.39 -21.89 14.76
CA TRP A 117 8.98 -21.98 14.37
C TRP A 117 8.80 -22.31 12.89
N GLN A 118 7.81 -23.14 12.60
CA GLN A 118 7.44 -23.47 11.23
C GLN A 118 6.57 -22.35 10.61
N PRO A 119 6.60 -22.14 9.28
CA PRO A 119 5.84 -21.08 8.62
C PRO A 119 4.34 -21.05 8.94
N HIS A 120 3.72 -22.22 9.13
CA HIS A 120 2.31 -22.33 9.45
C HIS A 120 1.99 -21.89 10.89
N GLU A 121 2.91 -22.12 11.84
CA GLU A 121 2.76 -21.72 13.24
C GLU A 121 2.77 -20.20 13.39
N ILE A 122 3.58 -19.52 12.56
CA ILE A 122 3.64 -18.06 12.49
C ILE A 122 2.29 -17.49 12.03
N ILE A 123 1.67 -18.09 11.01
CA ILE A 123 0.37 -17.65 10.51
C ILE A 123 -0.70 -17.80 11.60
N TRP A 124 -0.75 -18.96 12.27
CA TRP A 124 -1.74 -19.22 13.32
C TRP A 124 -1.58 -18.31 14.54
N THR A 125 -0.35 -17.95 14.88
CA THR A 125 -0.06 -17.26 16.15
C THR A 125 0.03 -15.75 15.98
N PHE A 126 0.54 -15.25 14.85
CA PHE A 126 0.73 -13.82 14.64
C PHE A 126 -0.30 -13.21 13.68
N VAL A 127 -0.72 -13.95 12.64
CA VAL A 127 -1.62 -13.39 11.62
C VAL A 127 -3.08 -13.60 11.98
N LEU A 128 -3.45 -14.82 12.38
CA LEU A 128 -4.83 -15.22 12.60
C LEU A 128 -5.53 -14.46 13.76
N PRO A 129 -4.88 -14.19 14.91
CA PRO A 129 -5.51 -13.43 15.99
C PRO A 129 -5.83 -11.98 15.56
N HIS A 130 -5.05 -11.43 14.64
CA HIS A 130 -5.16 -10.05 14.16
C HIS A 130 -5.94 -9.92 12.84
N THR A 131 -6.68 -10.96 12.43
CA THR A 131 -7.42 -10.97 11.15
C THR A 131 -8.40 -9.79 11.04
N HIS A 132 -9.02 -9.37 12.13
CA HIS A 132 -9.93 -8.22 12.14
C HIS A 132 -9.19 -6.90 11.88
N TRP A 133 -8.04 -6.68 12.50
CA TRP A 133 -7.18 -5.53 12.21
C TRP A 133 -6.62 -5.55 10.80
N LEU A 134 -6.26 -6.73 10.30
CA LEU A 134 -5.85 -6.94 8.92
C LEU A 134 -6.94 -6.46 7.96
N LEU A 135 -8.18 -6.92 8.14
CA LEU A 135 -9.31 -6.50 7.29
C LEU A 135 -9.58 -4.99 7.40
N LEU A 136 -9.57 -4.44 8.61
CA LEU A 136 -9.83 -3.02 8.85
C LEU A 136 -8.77 -2.09 8.24
N THR A 137 -7.51 -2.54 8.19
CA THR A 137 -6.41 -1.72 7.67
C THR A 137 -6.16 -1.97 6.18
N LEU A 138 -6.46 -3.15 5.66
CA LEU A 138 -6.22 -3.53 4.26
C LEU A 138 -7.40 -3.25 3.33
N LEU A 139 -8.65 -3.43 3.76
CA LEU A 139 -9.81 -3.24 2.87
C LEU A 139 -10.01 -1.78 2.43
N PRO A 140 -9.98 -0.77 3.33
CA PRO A 140 -10.17 0.62 2.93
C PRO A 140 -9.19 1.11 1.85
N PRO A 141 -7.85 0.90 1.95
CA PRO A 141 -6.93 1.34 0.91
C PRO A 141 -7.19 0.63 -0.42
N LEU A 142 -7.55 -0.67 -0.44
CA LEU A 142 -7.88 -1.38 -1.67
C LEU A 142 -9.10 -0.79 -2.39
N LEU A 143 -10.13 -0.44 -1.63
CA LEU A 143 -11.33 0.21 -2.17
C LEU A 143 -11.02 1.62 -2.67
N LEU A 144 -10.24 2.40 -1.93
CA LEU A 144 -9.80 3.73 -2.32
C LEU A 144 -8.95 3.70 -3.59
N ILE A 145 -7.98 2.79 -3.68
CA ILE A 145 -7.17 2.59 -4.89
C ILE A 145 -8.06 2.29 -6.10
N ARG A 146 -9.02 1.36 -5.95
CA ARG A 146 -9.93 1.00 -7.04
C ARG A 146 -10.81 2.19 -7.46
N HIS A 147 -11.28 2.97 -6.49
CA HIS A 147 -12.11 4.15 -6.72
C HIS A 147 -11.34 5.30 -7.38
N LEU A 148 -10.17 5.65 -6.83
CA LEU A 148 -9.26 6.67 -7.37
C LEU A 148 -8.79 6.29 -8.77
N GLY A 149 -8.43 5.03 -8.97
CA GLY A 149 -8.08 4.50 -10.28
C GLY A 149 -9.20 4.71 -11.29
N ARG A 150 -10.46 4.48 -10.92
CA ARG A 150 -11.62 4.75 -11.80
C ARG A 150 -11.80 6.24 -12.07
N ARG A 151 -11.83 7.08 -11.03
CA ARG A 151 -12.09 8.52 -11.17
C ARG A 151 -11.01 9.24 -11.98
N LEU A 152 -9.73 9.02 -11.68
CA LEU A 152 -8.62 9.72 -12.34
C LEU A 152 -8.55 9.45 -13.86
N PHE A 153 -9.11 8.33 -14.32
CA PHE A 153 -9.02 7.92 -15.73
C PHE A 153 -10.38 7.96 -16.47
N ALA A 154 -11.51 8.11 -15.77
CA ALA A 154 -12.84 8.25 -16.39
C ALA A 154 -12.97 9.54 -17.23
N ASP A 155 -12.38 10.65 -16.78
CA ASP A 155 -12.42 11.95 -17.47
C ASP A 155 -11.82 11.91 -18.88
N THR A 156 -10.99 10.90 -19.17
CA THR A 156 -10.33 10.71 -20.47
C THR A 156 -11.23 10.10 -21.52
N GLN A 157 -12.18 9.24 -21.13
CA GLN A 157 -13.10 8.59 -22.07
C GLN A 157 -14.23 9.54 -22.50
N ALA A 158 -14.74 10.37 -21.58
CA ALA A 158 -15.75 11.38 -21.90
C ALA A 158 -15.25 12.39 -22.93
N THR A 159 -14.04 12.92 -22.75
CA THR A 159 -13.43 13.87 -23.70
C THR A 159 -13.02 13.24 -25.03
N GLN A 160 -12.66 11.95 -25.07
CA GLN A 160 -12.42 11.24 -26.34
C GLN A 160 -13.73 10.95 -27.08
N SER A 161 -14.79 10.54 -26.38
CA SER A 161 -16.07 10.24 -26.99
C SER A 161 -16.73 11.49 -27.58
N GLU A 162 -16.69 12.62 -26.86
CA GLU A 162 -17.19 13.90 -27.38
C GLU A 162 -16.41 14.38 -28.61
N ALA A 163 -15.07 14.26 -28.59
CA ALA A 163 -14.22 14.66 -29.71
C ALA A 163 -14.44 13.80 -30.97
N VAL A 164 -14.72 12.49 -30.82
CA VAL A 164 -15.06 11.61 -31.95
C VAL A 164 -16.45 11.96 -32.49
N THR A 165 -17.44 12.19 -31.62
CA THR A 165 -18.80 12.56 -32.07
C THR A 165 -18.86 13.93 -32.75
N LEU A 166 -17.97 14.87 -32.39
CA LEU A 166 -17.87 16.17 -33.07
C LEU A 166 -17.14 16.08 -34.41
N ALA A 167 -16.20 15.14 -34.56
CA ALA A 167 -15.50 14.90 -35.82
C ALA A 167 -16.39 14.19 -36.87
N ASP A 168 -17.33 13.34 -36.44
CA ASP A 168 -18.32 12.71 -37.33
C ASP A 168 -19.45 13.66 -37.78
N ARG A 169 -19.55 14.85 -37.19
CA ARG A 169 -20.59 15.86 -37.49
C ARG A 169 -20.11 17.01 -38.41
N LEU A 170 -18.85 17.00 -38.83
CA LEU A 170 -18.23 17.97 -39.74
C LEU A 170 -17.86 17.32 -41.07
#